data_AF-A0A1X0QXY4-F1
#
_entry.id   AF-A0A1X0QXY4-F1
#
_cell.length_a   1.000
_cell.length_b   1.000
_cell.length_c   1.000
_cell.angle_alpha   90.00
_cell.angle_beta   90.00
_cell.angle_gamma   90.00
#
_symmetry.space_group_name_H-M   'P 1'
#
loop_
_entity.id
_entity.type
_entity.pdbx_description
1 polymer ?
#
loop_
_entity_poly.entity_id
_entity_poly.type
_entity_poly.pdbx_seq_one_letter_code
_entity_poly.pdbx_strand_id
1 'polypeptide(L)'
;MYKYTFSYAKNKDQKCMEIETAVVVWTMLLGDRFPIVHEFVTFLQEKKPAKVINRDQWQSFLDFVSTDLSNYDESSACKSMMTKRENNDILI
;
A
#
# COMPACT_ATOMS: atom_id res chain seq x y z
N MET A 1 0.47 14.20 -2.07
CA MET A 1 -0.92 14.26 -2.60
C MET A 1 -1.79 13.09 -2.12
N TYR A 2 -1.39 11.83 -2.32
CA TYR A 2 -2.21 10.64 -2.03
C TYR A 2 -2.72 10.49 -0.58
N LYS A 3 -1.88 10.79 0.42
CA LYS A 3 -2.27 10.79 1.85
C LYS A 3 -3.35 11.83 2.18
N TYR A 4 -3.40 12.93 1.43
CA TYR A 4 -4.39 13.99 1.62
C TYR A 4 -5.73 13.59 1.01
N THR A 5 -5.72 12.89 -0.14
CA THR A 5 -6.96 12.38 -0.74
C THR A 5 -7.69 11.42 0.18
N PHE A 6 -6.98 10.59 0.95
CA PHE A 6 -7.61 9.75 1.99
C PHE A 6 -8.37 10.58 3.03
N SER A 7 -7.76 11.68 3.50
CA SER A 7 -8.38 12.54 4.50
C SER A 7 -9.57 13.33 3.96
N TYR A 8 -9.64 13.51 2.64
CA TYR A 8 -10.74 14.19 1.94
C TYR A 8 -11.89 13.23 1.63
N ALA A 9 -11.57 12.00 1.21
CA ALA A 9 -12.57 11.01 0.81
C ALA A 9 -13.18 10.24 1.99
N LYS A 10 -12.56 10.26 3.18
CA LYS A 10 -13.16 9.68 4.40
C LYS A 10 -14.21 10.61 5.01
N ASN A 11 -15.21 10.04 5.67
CA ASN A 11 -16.15 10.81 6.49
C ASN A 11 -15.43 11.53 7.64
N LYS A 12 -15.88 12.74 8.01
CA LYS A 12 -15.21 13.59 9.02
C LYS A 12 -15.09 12.88 10.37
N ASP A 13 -16.05 12.03 10.71
CA ASP A 13 -16.10 11.28 11.97
C ASP A 13 -15.48 9.88 11.92
N GLN A 14 -15.05 9.41 10.74
CA GLN A 14 -14.54 8.05 10.57
C GLN A 14 -13.03 8.01 10.32
N LYS A 15 -12.38 7.01 10.94
CA LYS A 15 -10.97 6.67 10.70
C LYS A 15 -10.77 5.76 9.49
N CYS A 16 -11.87 5.19 8.98
CA CYS A 16 -11.89 4.31 7.82
C CYS A 16 -12.78 4.92 6.73
N MET A 17 -12.51 4.57 5.48
CA MET A 17 -13.26 4.97 4.30
C MET A 17 -14.05 3.78 3.78
N GLU A 18 -15.23 3.99 3.21
CA GLU A 18 -15.98 2.91 2.57
C GLU A 18 -15.24 2.38 1.34
N ILE A 19 -15.31 1.07 1.14
CA ILE A 19 -14.57 0.43 0.05
C ILE A 19 -15.02 0.94 -1.32
N GLU A 20 -16.31 1.24 -1.48
CA GLU A 20 -16.87 1.80 -2.71
C GLU A 20 -16.27 3.17 -3.03
N THR A 21 -16.12 4.02 -2.02
CA THR A 21 -15.45 5.32 -2.18
C THR A 21 -13.96 5.14 -2.47
N ALA A 22 -13.29 4.23 -1.76
CA ALA A 22 -11.88 3.95 -1.96
C ALA A 22 -11.59 3.47 -3.39
N VAL A 23 -12.43 2.56 -3.91
CA VAL A 23 -12.39 2.07 -5.29
C VAL A 23 -12.47 3.21 -6.29
N VAL A 24 -13.45 4.12 -6.16
CA VAL A 24 -13.61 5.25 -7.09
C VAL A 24 -12.37 6.14 -7.08
N VAL A 25 -11.83 6.46 -5.91
CA VAL A 25 -10.64 7.31 -5.78
C VAL A 25 -9.41 6.60 -6.34
N TRP A 26 -9.26 5.29 -6.15
CA TRP A 26 -8.17 4.51 -6.75
C TRP A 26 -8.26 4.48 -8.27
N THR A 27 -9.43 4.20 -8.84
CA THR A 27 -9.62 4.22 -10.29
C THR A 27 -9.34 5.62 -10.86
N MET A 28 -9.76 6.69 -10.19
CA MET A 28 -9.52 8.06 -10.65
C MET A 28 -8.04 8.49 -10.55
N LEU A 29 -7.34 8.13 -9.47
CA LEU A 29 -5.95 8.55 -9.26
C LEU A 29 -4.90 7.66 -9.94
N LEU A 30 -5.20 6.36 -10.02
CA LEU A 30 -4.26 5.31 -10.39
C LEU A 30 -4.73 4.47 -11.59
N GLY A 31 -6.03 4.43 -11.90
CA GLY A 31 -6.55 3.60 -12.99
C GLY A 31 -5.99 3.94 -14.36
N ASP A 32 -5.64 5.21 -14.60
CA ASP A 32 -4.99 5.65 -15.84
C ASP A 32 -3.53 5.16 -15.97
N ARG A 33 -2.83 5.01 -14.83
CA ARG A 33 -1.41 4.59 -14.80
C ARG A 33 -1.20 3.11 -14.57
N PHE A 34 -2.13 2.43 -13.90
CA PHE A 34 -1.95 1.08 -13.39
C PHE A 34 -3.18 0.22 -13.70
N PRO A 35 -3.12 -0.66 -14.73
CA PRO A 35 -4.25 -1.52 -15.08
C PRO A 35 -4.58 -2.54 -13.97
N ILE A 36 -3.61 -2.91 -13.12
CA ILE A 36 -3.82 -3.79 -11.95
C ILE A 36 -4.85 -3.24 -10.96
N VAL A 37 -5.10 -1.93 -10.97
CA VAL A 37 -6.14 -1.31 -10.13
C VAL A 37 -7.52 -1.85 -10.50
N HIS A 38 -7.82 -2.03 -11.79
CA HIS A 38 -9.11 -2.57 -12.23
C HIS A 38 -9.31 -4.03 -11.79
N GLU A 39 -8.25 -4.83 -11.85
CA GLU A 39 -8.27 -6.22 -11.39
C GLU A 39 -8.48 -6.29 -9.86
N PHE A 40 -7.79 -5.42 -9.11
CA PHE A 40 -7.97 -5.34 -7.66
C PHE A 40 -9.37 -4.86 -7.26
N VAL A 41 -9.92 -3.86 -7.96
CA VAL A 41 -11.30 -3.40 -7.75
C VAL A 41 -12.30 -4.53 -7.96
N THR A 42 -12.12 -5.31 -9.03
CA THR A 42 -12.95 -6.49 -9.31
C THR A 42 -12.84 -7.52 -8.18
N PHE A 43 -11.62 -7.80 -7.72
CA PHE A 43 -11.38 -8.69 -6.58
C PHE A 43 -12.08 -8.21 -5.29
N LEU A 44 -12.05 -6.91 -5.00
CA LEU A 44 -12.73 -6.35 -3.83
C LEU A 44 -14.25 -6.49 -3.92
N GLN A 45 -14.83 -6.33 -5.11
CA GLN A 45 -16.27 -6.52 -5.33
C GLN A 45 -16.70 -7.98 -5.21
N GLU A 46 -15.85 -8.91 -5.66
CA GLU A 46 -16.16 -10.35 -5.69
C GLU A 46 -15.93 -11.02 -4.34
N LYS A 47 -14.77 -10.79 -3.71
CA LYS A 47 -14.40 -11.39 -2.42
C LYS A 47 -14.97 -10.66 -1.22
N LYS A 48 -15.35 -9.39 -1.37
CA LYS A 48 -15.85 -8.50 -0.29
C LYS A 48 -15.09 -8.68 1.04
N PRO A 49 -13.75 -8.64 1.02
CA PRO A 49 -12.96 -8.99 2.21
C PRO A 49 -13.15 -7.99 3.36
N ALA A 50 -13.54 -6.76 3.06
CA ALA A 50 -13.80 -5.72 4.04
C ALA A 50 -14.86 -4.74 3.52
N LYS A 51 -15.64 -4.15 4.44
CA LYS A 51 -16.58 -3.06 4.12
C LYS A 51 -15.92 -1.68 4.11
N VAL A 52 -14.78 -1.57 4.78
CA VAL A 52 -14.07 -0.30 4.98
C VAL A 52 -12.56 -0.50 4.85
N ILE A 53 -11.89 0.55 4.40
CA ILE A 53 -10.44 0.65 4.22
C ILE A 53 -9.88 1.62 5.26
N ASN A 54 -8.88 1.17 6.00
CA ASN A 54 -8.17 2.04 6.94
C ASN A 54 -6.97 2.73 6.27
N ARG A 55 -6.32 3.65 6.99
CA ARG A 55 -5.18 4.42 6.46
C ARG A 55 -4.00 3.54 6.07
N ASP A 56 -3.73 2.49 6.84
CA ASP A 56 -2.63 1.57 6.59
C ASP A 56 -2.85 0.80 5.30
N GLN A 57 -4.03 0.21 5.11
CA GLN A 57 -4.43 -0.47 3.87
C GLN A 57 -4.40 0.46 2.66
N TRP A 58 -4.85 1.71 2.82
CA TRP A 58 -4.77 2.72 1.77
C TRP A 58 -3.33 2.98 1.33
N GLN A 59 -2.41 3.09 2.30
CA GLN A 59 -1.00 3.32 2.04
C GLN A 59 -0.31 2.08 1.45
N SER A 60 -0.63 0.89 1.95
CA SER A 60 -0.13 -0.39 1.42
C SER A 60 -0.59 -0.63 -0.01
N PHE A 61 -1.80 -0.21 -0.40
CA PHE A 61 -2.25 -0.35 -1.78
C PHE A 61 -1.41 0.47 -2.76
N LEU A 62 -1.04 1.71 -2.39
CA LEU A 62 -0.16 2.53 -3.21
C LEU A 62 1.21 1.86 -3.40
N ASP A 63 1.75 1.30 -2.33
CA ASP A 63 3.02 0.57 -2.35
C ASP A 63 2.94 -0.67 -3.26
N PHE A 64 1.81 -1.40 -3.20
CA PHE A 64 1.55 -2.57 -4.05
C PHE A 64 1.49 -2.22 -5.54
N VAL A 65 0.78 -1.16 -5.93
CA VAL A 65 0.67 -0.78 -7.35
C VAL A 65 1.91 -0.04 -7.86
N SER A 66 2.63 0.66 -6.98
CA SER A 66 3.85 1.40 -7.30
C SER A 66 5.09 0.51 -7.30
N THR A 67 5.06 -0.61 -6.58
CA THR A 67 6.05 -1.66 -6.70
C THR A 67 5.78 -2.35 -8.02
N ASP A 68 6.35 -1.78 -9.08
CA ASP A 68 6.43 -2.42 -10.38
C ASP A 68 7.01 -3.83 -10.15
N LEU A 69 6.24 -4.89 -10.46
CA LEU A 69 6.74 -6.26 -10.35
C LEU A 69 7.96 -6.51 -11.26
N SER A 70 8.29 -5.59 -12.19
CA SER A 70 9.52 -5.66 -12.98
C SER A 70 10.76 -5.24 -12.19
N ASN A 71 10.59 -4.57 -11.03
CA ASN A 71 11.67 -4.18 -10.13
C ASN A 71 11.44 -4.69 -8.69
N TYR A 72 10.71 -5.81 -8.53
CA TYR A 72 10.83 -6.60 -7.31
C TYR A 72 12.23 -7.22 -7.28
N ASP A 73 13.19 -6.39 -6.88
CA ASP A 73 14.53 -6.81 -6.53
C ASP A 73 14.39 -7.60 -5.23
N GLU A 74 14.49 -8.93 -5.33
CA GLU A 74 14.63 -9.86 -4.20
C GLU A 74 15.80 -9.48 -3.24
N SER A 75 16.54 -8.40 -3.49
CA SER A 75 17.72 -7.98 -2.71
C SER A 75 17.52 -6.77 -1.80
N SER A 76 16.31 -6.25 -1.58
CA SER A 76 16.16 -5.03 -0.77
C SER A 76 15.74 -5.23 0.70
N ALA A 77 15.22 -6.39 1.11
CA ALA A 77 14.61 -6.56 2.44
C ALA A 77 15.43 -7.38 3.48
N CYS A 78 16.57 -7.98 3.12
CA CYS A 78 17.30 -8.85 4.07
C CYS A 78 18.80 -8.56 4.24
N LYS A 79 19.39 -7.56 3.56
CA LYS A 79 20.85 -7.33 3.62
C LYS A 79 21.32 -6.33 4.67
N SER A 80 20.43 -5.59 5.34
CA SER A 80 20.87 -4.67 6.41
C SER A 80 20.89 -5.30 7.81
N MET A 81 20.35 -6.51 8.00
CA MET A 81 20.32 -7.15 9.32
C MET A 81 21.55 -8.03 9.62
N MET A 82 22.40 -8.30 8.62
CA MET A 82 23.54 -9.23 8.77
C MET A 82 24.93 -8.55 8.85
N THR A 83 25.03 -7.22 8.74
CA THR A 83 26.34 -6.53 8.78
C THR A 83 26.45 -5.58 9.97
N LYS A 84 26.18 -6.08 11.17
CA LYS A 84 26.67 -5.47 12.42
C LYS A 84 26.95 -6.49 13.53
N ARG A 85 27.57 -7.60 13.17
CA ARG A 85 28.39 -8.41 14.10
C ARG A 85 29.67 -8.75 13.39
N GLU A 86 30.69 -7.91 13.60
CA GLU A 86 32.12 -8.16 13.44
C GLU A 86 32.81 -6.81 13.40
N ASN A 87 32.82 -6.12 14.54
CA ASN A 87 33.82 -5.12 14.86
C ASN A 87 34.07 -5.25 16.37
N ASN A 88 34.79 -6.33 16.68
CA ASN A 88 35.85 -6.41 17.68
C ASN A 88 35.77 -5.35 18.80
N ASP A 89 34.99 -5.65 19.84
CA ASP A 89 35.21 -5.06 21.14
C ASP A 89 36.48 -5.71 21.72
N ILE A 90 37.39 -4.85 22.12
CA ILE A 90 38.67 -5.13 22.76
C ILE A 90 38.43 -5.80 24.13
N LEU A 91 39.41 -6.58 24.59
CA LEU A 91 39.70 -6.99 25.98
C LEU A 91 39.12 -8.35 26.44
N ILE A 92 39.92 -9.43 26.33
CA ILE A 92 40.68 -10.11 27.41
C ILE A 92 41.81 -10.91 26.76
#